data_AF-A0A7J7G642-F1
#
_entry.id   AF-A0A7J7G642-F1
#
_cell.length_a   1.000
_cell.length_b   1.000
_cell.length_c   1.000
_cell.angle_alpha   90.00
_cell.angle_beta   90.00
_cell.angle_gamma   90.00
#
_symmetry.space_group_name_H-M   'P 1'
#
loop_
_entity.id
_entity.type
_entity.pdbx_description
1 polymer ?
#
loop_
_entity_poly.entity_id
_entity_poly.type
_entity_poly.pdbx_seq_one_letter_code
_entity_poly.pdbx_strand_id
1 'polypeptide(L)'
;MAAAGVEVVSDVTSDMAMTVFELRKLLPASMPFDFNIHIMDFQPGEFLNVKEVHYNQHGLLLLEGQGIYRLGDSWYPVQAGDAIWMAPFVPQWYGALGKTRTRYLLYKDVNRNPL
;
A
#
# COMPACT_ATOMS: atom_id res chain seq x y z
N MET A 1 18.88 -25.28 -7.56
CA MET A 1 18.47 -23.87 -7.52
C MET A 1 16.97 -23.83 -7.76
N ALA A 2 16.17 -23.76 -6.69
CA ALA A 2 14.71 -23.72 -6.80
C ALA A 2 14.30 -22.31 -7.20
N ALA A 3 13.57 -22.19 -8.30
CA ALA A 3 12.92 -20.95 -8.70
C ALA A 3 11.99 -20.50 -7.58
N ALA A 4 12.11 -19.24 -7.15
CA ALA A 4 11.16 -18.61 -6.26
C ALA A 4 9.81 -18.59 -6.99
N GLY A 5 8.94 -19.55 -6.64
CA GLY A 5 7.56 -19.58 -7.10
C GLY A 5 6.87 -18.31 -6.65
N VAL A 6 6.28 -17.59 -7.60
CA VAL A 6 5.34 -16.52 -7.30
C VAL A 6 4.10 -17.18 -6.71
N GLU A 7 4.03 -17.23 -5.38
CA GLU A 7 2.83 -17.65 -4.69
C GLU A 7 1.91 -16.44 -4.59
N VAL A 8 0.93 -16.37 -5.50
CA VAL A 8 -0.22 -15.47 -5.36
C VAL A 8 -1.04 -16.01 -4.20
N VAL A 9 -0.72 -15.59 -2.98
CA VAL A 9 -1.52 -15.91 -1.80
C VAL A 9 -2.81 -15.10 -1.88
N SER A 10 -3.80 -15.67 -2.55
CA SER A 10 -5.19 -15.22 -2.50
C SER A 10 -5.74 -15.56 -1.12
N ASP A 11 -5.69 -14.62 -0.20
CA ASP A 11 -6.44 -14.73 1.04
C ASP A 11 -7.92 -14.44 0.72
N VAL A 12 -8.75 -15.47 0.84
CA VAL A 12 -10.17 -15.46 0.47
C VAL A 12 -10.98 -14.99 1.67
N THR A 13 -11.40 -13.72 1.67
CA THR A 13 -12.75 -13.29 2.13
C THR A 13 -13.13 -11.95 1.45
N SER A 14 -14.02 -12.04 0.45
CA SER A 14 -15.02 -11.01 0.07
C SER A 14 -14.61 -9.55 -0.19
N ASP A 15 -13.59 -9.27 -1.03
CA ASP A 15 -13.39 -7.89 -1.55
C ASP A 15 -13.01 -7.81 -3.04
N MET A 16 -13.25 -8.90 -3.79
CA MET A 16 -12.81 -9.08 -5.18
C MET A 16 -13.51 -8.20 -6.24
N ALA A 17 -14.14 -7.08 -5.87
CA ALA A 17 -14.83 -6.20 -6.81
C ALA A 17 -14.37 -4.73 -6.80
N MET A 18 -13.45 -4.32 -5.91
CA MET A 18 -13.19 -2.87 -5.68
C MET A 18 -11.72 -2.43 -5.64
N THR A 19 -10.74 -3.30 -5.88
CA THR A 19 -9.32 -2.88 -5.91
C THR A 19 -8.87 -2.52 -7.32
N VAL A 20 -8.75 -1.22 -7.58
CA VAL A 20 -8.18 -0.64 -8.82
C VAL A 20 -6.66 -0.50 -8.73
N PHE A 21 -5.96 -1.41 -8.04
CA PHE A 21 -4.50 -1.36 -7.90
C PHE A 21 -3.95 -2.78 -7.86
N GLU A 22 -2.71 -2.96 -8.32
CA GLU A 22 -2.01 -4.24 -8.19
C GLU A 22 -1.23 -4.29 -6.89
N LEU A 23 -1.45 -5.33 -6.08
CA LEU A 23 -0.76 -5.54 -4.79
C LEU A 23 0.17 -6.75 -4.88
N ARG A 24 1.42 -6.58 -4.41
CA ARG A 24 2.35 -7.68 -4.15
C ARG A 24 2.89 -7.59 -2.73
N LYS A 25 2.87 -8.70 -1.99
CA LYS A 25 3.47 -8.84 -0.66
C LYS A 25 4.86 -9.45 -0.81
N LEU A 26 5.85 -8.91 -0.10
CA LEU A 26 7.24 -9.36 -0.22
C LEU A 26 7.65 -10.36 0.87
N LEU A 27 6.87 -10.47 1.95
CA LEU A 27 7.06 -11.47 3.00
C LEU A 27 5.88 -12.46 3.02
N PRO A 28 6.10 -13.71 3.50
CA PRO A 28 4.99 -14.63 3.76
C PRO A 28 3.98 -14.02 4.72
N ALA A 29 2.69 -14.31 4.51
CA ALA A 29 1.62 -13.81 5.39
C ALA A 29 1.49 -14.57 6.72
N SER A 30 2.38 -15.54 6.99
CA SER A 30 2.29 -16.40 8.16
C SER A 30 2.61 -15.68 9.47
N MET A 31 2.06 -16.21 10.56
CA MET A 31 2.15 -15.64 11.92
C MET A 31 3.55 -15.25 12.43
N PRO A 32 4.67 -15.92 12.04
CA PRO A 32 6.00 -15.50 12.48
C PRO A 32 6.37 -14.06 12.07
N PHE A 33 5.87 -13.57 10.92
CA PHE A 33 6.14 -12.22 10.44
C PHE A 33 5.15 -11.22 11.07
N ASP A 34 5.65 -10.26 11.84
CA ASP A 34 4.88 -9.18 12.47
C ASP A 34 4.77 -7.91 11.62
N PHE A 35 5.33 -7.93 10.41
CA PHE A 35 5.11 -6.92 9.40
C PHE A 35 5.18 -7.54 8.01
N ASN A 36 4.70 -6.80 7.03
CA ASN A 36 4.92 -7.10 5.62
C ASN A 36 5.40 -5.85 4.88
N ILE A 37 6.07 -6.07 3.75
CA ILE A 37 6.41 -5.02 2.81
C ILE A 37 5.58 -5.25 1.56
N HIS A 38 4.84 -4.24 1.13
CA HIS A 38 4.01 -4.29 -0.05
C HIS A 38 4.60 -3.45 -1.17
N ILE A 39 4.40 -3.90 -2.41
CA ILE A 39 4.48 -3.08 -3.61
C ILE A 39 3.05 -2.87 -4.09
N MET A 40 2.65 -1.61 -4.23
CA MET A 40 1.35 -1.26 -4.81
C MET A 40 1.56 -0.43 -6.07
N ASP A 41 0.94 -0.88 -7.16
CA ASP A 41 0.95 -0.20 -8.46
C ASP A 41 -0.43 0.37 -8.78
N PHE A 42 -0.46 1.61 -9.28
CA PHE A 42 -1.67 2.31 -9.73
C PHE A 42 -1.43 2.87 -11.13
N GLN A 43 -2.32 2.59 -12.07
CA GLN A 43 -2.38 3.26 -13.36
C GLN A 43 -2.82 4.73 -13.20
N PRO A 44 -2.47 5.62 -14.14
CA PRO A 44 -2.96 7.00 -14.11
C PRO A 44 -4.48 7.07 -13.99
N GLY A 45 -4.98 7.82 -13.01
CA GLY A 45 -6.40 7.96 -12.72
C GLY A 45 -6.96 6.95 -11.71
N GLU A 46 -6.22 5.91 -11.35
CA GLU A 46 -6.62 4.98 -10.28
C GLU A 46 -6.36 5.58 -8.90
N PHE A 47 -7.20 5.21 -7.93
CA PHE A 47 -7.15 5.71 -6.56
C PHE A 47 -7.72 4.70 -5.56
N LEU A 48 -7.41 4.87 -4.29
CA LEU A 48 -8.00 4.06 -3.23
C LEU A 48 -9.49 4.35 -3.08
N ASN A 49 -10.36 3.35 -3.26
CA ASN A 49 -11.81 3.54 -3.13
C ASN A 49 -12.26 3.79 -1.68
N VAL A 50 -11.46 3.36 -0.71
CA VAL A 50 -11.72 3.54 0.72
C VAL A 50 -10.76 4.60 1.27
N LYS A 51 -11.29 5.50 2.11
CA LYS A 51 -10.43 6.34 2.98
C LYS A 51 -10.07 5.49 4.18
N GLU A 52 -8.88 4.91 4.15
CA GLU A 52 -8.47 3.95 5.17
C GLU A 52 -8.24 4.65 6.51
N VAL A 53 -8.79 4.05 7.56
CA VAL A 53 -8.56 4.42 8.96
C VAL A 53 -8.42 3.10 9.73
N HIS A 54 -7.20 2.77 10.13
CA HIS A 54 -6.88 1.52 10.81
C HIS A 54 -5.73 1.71 11.81
N TYR A 55 -5.58 0.75 12.73
CA TYR A 55 -4.54 0.81 13.76
C TYR A 55 -3.13 0.63 13.20
N ASN A 56 -2.99 0.02 12.02
CA ASN A 56 -1.67 -0.20 11.42
C ASN A 56 -0.98 1.13 11.12
N GLN A 57 0.34 1.12 11.27
CA GLN A 57 1.24 2.19 10.88
C GLN A 57 1.91 1.88 9.54
N HIS A 58 2.31 2.93 8.84
CA HIS A 58 3.00 2.78 7.56
C HIS A 58 4.19 3.70 7.41
N GLY A 59 5.24 3.15 6.80
CA GLY A 59 6.27 3.92 6.12
C GLY A 59 6.22 3.60 4.63
N LEU A 60 6.17 4.63 3.80
CA LEU A 60 6.08 4.51 2.34
C LEU A 60 7.25 5.23 1.68
N LEU A 61 7.75 4.66 0.57
CA LEU A 61 8.63 5.32 -0.39
C LEU A 61 8.00 5.24 -1.78
N LEU A 62 7.74 6.38 -2.42
CA LEU A 62 7.27 6.44 -3.80
C LEU A 62 8.44 6.11 -4.73
N LEU A 63 8.40 4.96 -5.40
CA LEU A 63 9.48 4.47 -6.27
C LEU A 63 9.37 5.01 -7.69
N GLU A 64 8.15 5.12 -8.20
CA GLU A 64 7.85 5.55 -9.57
C GLU A 64 6.58 6.41 -9.57
N GLY A 65 6.49 7.35 -10.51
CA GLY A 65 5.27 8.14 -10.75
C GLY A 65 5.07 9.29 -9.77
N GLN A 66 3.81 9.74 -9.70
CA GLN A 66 3.38 10.92 -8.95
C GLN A 66 1.86 10.90 -8.74
N GLY A 67 1.38 11.68 -7.79
CA GLY A 67 -0.04 11.74 -7.47
C GLY A 67 -0.36 12.72 -6.37
N ILE A 68 -1.56 12.57 -5.81
CA ILE A 68 -1.97 13.29 -4.60
C ILE A 68 -2.14 12.28 -3.47
N TYR A 69 -1.48 12.53 -2.34
CA TYR A 69 -1.69 11.82 -1.09
C TYR A 69 -2.51 12.69 -0.14
N ARG A 70 -3.56 12.13 0.45
CA ARG A 70 -4.30 12.75 1.56
C ARG A 70 -3.86 12.13 2.88
N LEU A 71 -3.51 12.95 3.85
CA LEU A 71 -3.23 12.52 5.23
C LEU A 71 -4.01 13.44 6.19
N GLY A 72 -4.95 12.87 6.93
CA GLY A 72 -5.92 13.62 7.71
C GLY A 72 -6.78 14.51 6.81
N ASP A 73 -6.70 15.83 7.02
CA ASP A 73 -7.41 16.83 6.21
C ASP A 73 -6.51 17.54 5.18
N SER A 74 -5.24 17.16 5.12
CA SER A 74 -4.26 17.76 4.23
C SER A 74 -4.07 16.94 2.96
N TRP A 75 -3.80 17.63 1.85
CA TRP A 75 -3.58 17.05 0.53
C TRP A 75 -2.21 17.47 0.01
N TYR A 76 -1.42 16.50 -0.38
CA TYR A 76 -0.02 16.68 -0.76
C TYR A 76 0.20 16.17 -2.18
N PRO A 77 0.66 17.01 -3.11
CA PRO A 77 1.31 16.53 -4.32
C PRO A 77 2.57 15.76 -3.95
N VAL A 78 2.74 14.57 -4.50
CA VAL A 78 3.88 13.68 -4.23
C VAL A 78 4.45 13.12 -5.52
N GLN A 79 5.74 12.84 -5.53
CA GLN A 79 6.51 12.33 -6.67
C GLN A 79 7.55 11.28 -6.26
N ALA A 80 8.08 10.56 -7.24
CA ALA A 80 9.10 9.54 -7.00
C ALA A 80 10.28 10.11 -6.20
N GLY A 81 10.70 9.36 -5.17
CA GLY A 81 11.70 9.78 -4.19
C GLY A 81 11.10 10.29 -2.87
N ASP A 82 9.83 10.69 -2.84
CA ASP A 82 9.18 11.14 -1.61
C ASP A 82 8.94 9.97 -0.64
N ALA A 83 9.23 10.22 0.64
CA ALA A 83 8.95 9.29 1.73
C ALA A 83 7.82 9.83 2.61
N ILE A 84 6.89 8.95 2.97
CA ILE A 84 5.70 9.30 3.74
C ILE A 84 5.61 8.42 4.98
N TRP A 85 5.43 9.05 6.14
CA TRP A 85 5.07 8.38 7.38
C TRP A 85 3.58 8.55 7.64
N MET A 86 2.91 7.46 8.02
CA MET A 86 1.50 7.44 8.38
C MET A 86 1.37 6.77 9.75
N ALA A 87 1.08 7.57 10.77
CA ALA A 87 0.84 7.09 12.13
C ALA A 87 -0.47 6.26 12.20
N PRO A 88 -0.62 5.39 13.21
CA PRO A 88 -1.89 4.70 13.47
C PRO A 88 -3.10 5.62 13.42
N PHE A 89 -4.17 5.17 12.77
CA PHE A 89 -5.46 5.86 12.62
C PHE A 89 -5.44 7.19 11.85
N VAL A 90 -4.33 7.61 11.24
CA VAL A 90 -4.37 8.77 10.32
C VAL A 90 -5.24 8.43 9.11
N PRO A 91 -6.29 9.22 8.79
CA PRO A 91 -7.06 9.03 7.57
C PRO A 91 -6.14 9.16 6.36
N GLN A 92 -6.11 8.14 5.50
CA GLN A 92 -5.20 8.10 4.37
C GLN A 92 -5.92 7.77 3.06
N TRP A 93 -5.46 8.36 1.97
CA TRP A 93 -5.95 8.11 0.61
C TRP A 93 -4.89 8.50 -0.41
N TYR A 94 -4.84 7.78 -1.53
CA TYR A 94 -3.95 8.08 -2.65
C TYR A 94 -4.70 8.06 -3.97
N GLY A 95 -4.32 8.98 -4.87
CA GLY A 95 -4.74 8.98 -6.27
C GLY A 95 -3.57 9.23 -7.22
N ALA A 96 -3.39 8.32 -8.19
CA ALA A 96 -2.31 8.37 -9.16
C ALA A 96 -2.60 9.37 -10.29
N LEU A 97 -1.61 10.19 -10.63
CA LEU A 97 -1.69 11.19 -11.70
C LEU A 97 -0.53 11.03 -12.69
N GLY A 98 -0.58 11.79 -13.78
CA GLY A 98 0.47 11.83 -14.80
C GLY A 98 0.23 10.87 -15.95
N LYS A 99 1.30 10.51 -16.66
CA LYS A 99 1.26 9.66 -17.86
C LYS A 99 1.79 8.24 -17.62
N THR A 100 2.50 8.05 -16.52
CA THR A 100 3.08 6.77 -16.12
C THR A 100 2.37 6.29 -14.87
N ARG A 101 2.37 4.98 -14.64
CA ARG A 101 1.92 4.41 -13.36
C ARG A 101 2.64 5.05 -12.16
N THR A 102 2.01 4.93 -11.01
CA THR A 102 2.69 5.08 -9.71
C THR A 102 3.05 3.71 -9.16
N ARG A 103 4.22 3.62 -8.52
CA ARG A 103 4.61 2.48 -7.68
C ARG A 103 5.11 2.98 -6.34
N TYR A 104 4.67 2.38 -5.24
CA TYR A 104 5.31 2.59 -3.94
C TYR A 104 5.63 1.30 -3.20
N LEU A 105 6.70 1.37 -2.41
CA LEU A 105 7.06 0.41 -1.36
C LEU A 105 6.37 0.85 -0.07
N LEU A 106 5.71 -0.07 0.63
CA LEU A 106 4.94 0.22 1.85
C LEU A 106 5.26 -0.80 2.94
N TYR A 107 5.67 -0.33 4.11
CA TYR A 107 5.68 -1.12 5.34
C TYR A 107 4.26 -1.17 5.95
N LYS A 108 3.87 -2.32 6.50
CA LYS A 108 2.64 -2.48 7.31
C LYS A 108 2.88 -3.50 8.42
N ASP A 109 2.65 -3.13 9.68
CA ASP A 109 2.59 -4.08 10.79
C ASP A 109 1.38 -5.03 10.65
N VAL A 110 1.55 -6.30 11.03
CA VAL A 110 0.52 -7.34 10.93
C VAL A 110 0.68 -8.41 12.03
N ASN A 111 -0.26 -9.34 12.14
CA ASN A 111 -0.12 -10.59 12.91
C ASN A 111 0.22 -10.44 14.40
N ARG A 112 -0.04 -9.28 15.00
CA ARG A 112 0.09 -9.02 16.44
C ARG A 112 -1.19 -8.41 16.97
N ASN A 113 -1.52 -8.73 18.22
CA ASN A 113 -2.63 -8.09 18.92
C ASN A 113 -2.24 -6.62 19.18
N PRO A 114 -3.10 -5.63 18.87
CA PRO A 114 -2.80 -4.22 19.10
C PRO A 114 -2.94 -3.76 20.57
N LEU A 115 -3.25 -4.66 21.51
CA LEU A 115 -3.36 -4.39 22.96
C LEU A 115 -2.11 -4.79 23.74
#